data_AF-A0A2V5N432-F1
#
_entry.id   AF-A0A2V5N432-F1
#
_cell.length_a   1.000
_cell.length_b   1.000
_cell.length_c   1.000
_cell.angle_alpha   90.00
_cell.angle_beta   90.00
_cell.angle_gamma   90.00
#
_symmetry.space_group_name_H-M   'P 1'
#
loop_
_entity.id
_entity.type
_entity.pdbx_description
1 polymer ?
#
loop_
_entity_poly.entity_id
_entity_poly.type
_entity_poly.pdbx_seq_one_letter_code
_entity_poly.pdbx_strand_id
1 'polypeptide(L)'
;MLGGKTLYTDLWDHKPPAIYVTYAAAELIAGYGRNAIFLLNISAGFATLLACYFAGSAAGGGRLGGLVAATLWALASGDLAIEGNQPNTEVFLNALLTSGFAILMRAENRNLGLRAALLIGLSFAVASLYKNIAVVEAALLALAYFAWPAADSRKKALVNVVIIAVIGALAWGLVFTYFAAQGQGKAFTEAVFTYNAYYSGSIWQNLGHTVTWPRVSADVLVALFPLAILSLAGTILGLIFGPRRPWIFLLTFAIATHIAVLLPGRFFPHYYQLWLPPLAIGGGWSVSFL
;
A
#
# COMPACT_ATOMS: atom_id res chain seq x y z
N MET A 1 8.50 -23.37 8.06
CA MET A 1 7.33 -23.40 7.15
C MET A 1 6.82 -24.82 7.06
N LEU A 2 5.63 -25.06 6.49
CA LEU A 2 4.79 -26.25 6.76
C LEU A 2 5.52 -27.61 6.75
N GLY A 3 6.57 -27.78 5.97
CA GLY A 3 7.47 -28.95 5.99
C GLY A 3 8.62 -28.94 7.01
N GLY A 4 8.56 -28.13 8.07
CA GLY A 4 9.56 -28.04 9.15
C GLY A 4 10.79 -27.16 8.90
N LYS A 5 11.04 -26.70 7.67
CA LYS A 5 12.20 -25.85 7.34
C LYS A 5 12.12 -24.44 7.92
N THR A 6 13.26 -23.89 8.30
CA THR A 6 13.39 -22.57 8.92
C THR A 6 13.59 -21.45 7.89
N LEU A 7 12.90 -20.32 8.06
CA LEU A 7 13.00 -19.18 7.15
C LEU A 7 14.31 -18.41 7.38
N TYR A 8 14.92 -17.90 6.30
CA TYR A 8 16.20 -17.19 6.22
C TYR A 8 17.46 -18.02 6.47
N THR A 9 17.34 -19.25 7.00
CA THR A 9 18.45 -20.20 7.12
C THR A 9 18.30 -21.37 6.15
N ASP A 10 17.31 -22.26 6.36
CA ASP A 10 17.06 -23.41 5.48
C ASP A 10 16.39 -22.99 4.16
N LEU A 11 15.61 -21.91 4.23
CA LEU A 11 14.89 -21.31 3.10
C LEU A 11 15.27 -19.84 3.01
N TRP A 12 16.14 -19.50 2.08
CA TRP A 12 16.58 -18.13 1.89
C TRP A 12 15.66 -17.38 0.91
N ASP A 13 15.22 -16.20 1.32
CA ASP A 13 14.62 -15.16 0.47
C ASP A 13 14.72 -13.82 1.22
N HIS A 14 14.72 -12.72 0.49
CA HIS A 14 14.92 -11.36 0.98
C HIS A 14 13.64 -10.64 1.42
N LYS A 15 12.45 -11.20 1.16
CA LYS A 15 11.19 -10.58 1.59
C LYS A 15 10.99 -10.71 3.11
N PRO A 16 10.31 -9.75 3.76
CA PRO A 16 9.93 -9.89 5.16
C PRO A 16 8.85 -10.96 5.35
N PRO A 17 8.56 -11.36 6.61
CA PRO A 17 7.94 -12.66 6.88
C PRO A 17 6.47 -12.79 6.48
N ALA A 18 5.72 -11.68 6.31
CA ALA A 18 4.27 -11.76 6.15
C ALA A 18 3.85 -12.53 4.88
N ILE A 19 4.61 -12.42 3.79
CA ILE A 19 4.31 -13.15 2.55
C ILE A 19 4.34 -14.67 2.77
N TYR A 20 5.31 -15.17 3.54
CA TYR A 20 5.45 -16.58 3.84
C TYR A 20 4.35 -17.11 4.73
N VAL A 21 4.00 -16.35 5.77
CA VAL A 21 2.88 -16.69 6.66
C VAL A 21 1.57 -16.71 5.88
N THR A 22 1.41 -15.78 4.94
CA THR A 22 0.22 -15.68 4.08
C THR A 22 0.08 -16.88 3.15
N TYR A 23 1.17 -17.27 2.48
CA TYR A 23 1.19 -18.46 1.64
C TYR A 23 0.97 -19.74 2.46
N ALA A 24 1.63 -19.87 3.62
CA ALA A 24 1.42 -21.00 4.51
C ALA A 24 -0.04 -21.11 4.97
N ALA A 25 -0.70 -19.99 5.29
CA ALA A 25 -2.12 -19.98 5.65
C ALA A 25 -3.01 -20.40 4.47
N ALA A 26 -2.72 -19.92 3.25
CA ALA A 26 -3.48 -20.32 2.07
C ALA A 26 -3.31 -21.81 1.74
N GLU A 27 -2.10 -22.36 1.89
CA GLU A 27 -1.83 -23.78 1.70
C GLU A 27 -2.55 -24.65 2.73
N LEU A 28 -2.66 -24.20 3.99
CA LEU A 28 -3.44 -24.89 5.03
C LEU A 28 -4.95 -24.91 4.72
N ILE A 29 -5.48 -23.88 4.06
CA ILE A 29 -6.92 -23.74 3.76
C ILE A 29 -7.29 -24.46 2.46
N ALA A 30 -6.51 -24.26 1.41
CA ALA A 30 -6.87 -24.65 0.04
C ALA A 30 -5.99 -25.80 -0.52
N GLY A 31 -5.01 -26.25 0.23
CA GLY A 31 -3.99 -27.21 -0.21
C GLY A 31 -2.87 -26.55 -1.01
N TYR A 32 -1.69 -27.18 -1.00
CA TYR A 32 -0.54 -26.75 -1.80
C TYR A 32 -0.87 -26.79 -3.32
N GLY A 33 -0.54 -25.73 -4.04
CA GLY A 33 -0.71 -25.63 -5.49
C GLY A 33 -1.70 -24.55 -5.93
N ARG A 34 -2.34 -24.78 -7.09
CA ARG A 34 -3.14 -23.76 -7.80
C ARG A 34 -4.25 -23.14 -6.93
N ASN A 35 -4.90 -23.93 -6.08
CA ASN A 35 -6.02 -23.46 -5.26
C ASN A 35 -5.58 -22.42 -4.23
N ALA A 36 -4.41 -22.58 -3.60
CA ALA A 36 -3.85 -21.57 -2.70
C ALA A 36 -3.54 -20.27 -3.44
N ILE A 37 -2.95 -20.35 -4.63
CA ILE A 37 -2.66 -19.17 -5.48
C ILE A 37 -3.96 -18.43 -5.85
N PHE A 38 -5.00 -19.17 -6.24
CA PHE A 38 -6.30 -18.61 -6.58
C PHE A 38 -6.99 -17.95 -5.38
N LEU A 39 -6.93 -18.60 -4.19
CA LEU A 39 -7.45 -18.04 -2.95
C LEU A 39 -6.76 -16.72 -2.60
N LEU A 40 -5.43 -16.65 -2.71
CA LEU A 40 -4.66 -15.44 -2.44
C LEU A 40 -5.00 -14.31 -3.41
N ASN A 41 -5.10 -14.61 -4.71
CA ASN A 41 -5.53 -13.64 -5.73
C ASN A 41 -6.90 -13.05 -5.37
N ILE A 42 -7.93 -13.89 -5.24
CA ILE A 42 -9.30 -13.41 -4.97
C ILE A 42 -9.38 -12.64 -3.65
N SER A 43 -8.77 -13.16 -2.59
CA SER A 43 -8.84 -12.51 -1.28
C SER A 43 -8.17 -11.14 -1.27
N ALA A 44 -6.97 -11.01 -1.84
CA ALA A 44 -6.27 -9.73 -1.93
C ALA A 44 -6.97 -8.75 -2.88
N GLY A 45 -7.42 -9.23 -4.04
CA GLY A 45 -8.15 -8.43 -5.02
C GLY A 45 -9.47 -7.89 -4.48
N PHE A 46 -10.24 -8.74 -3.78
CA PHE A 46 -11.51 -8.36 -3.17
C PHE A 46 -11.32 -7.43 -1.97
N ALA A 47 -10.29 -7.66 -1.14
CA ALA A 47 -9.94 -6.75 -0.04
C ALA A 47 -9.59 -5.35 -0.57
N THR A 48 -8.78 -5.26 -1.63
CA THR A 48 -8.47 -3.97 -2.26
C THR A 48 -9.71 -3.34 -2.89
N LEU A 49 -10.59 -4.12 -3.53
CA LEU A 49 -11.85 -3.63 -4.10
C LEU A 49 -12.72 -2.96 -3.03
N LEU A 50 -12.89 -3.60 -1.87
CA LEU A 50 -13.63 -3.02 -0.74
C LEU A 50 -12.94 -1.77 -0.19
N ALA A 51 -11.61 -1.78 -0.09
CA ALA A 51 -10.84 -0.62 0.36
C ALA A 51 -11.01 0.58 -0.60
N CYS A 52 -10.93 0.35 -1.91
CA CYS A 52 -11.22 1.34 -2.95
C CYS A 52 -12.65 1.85 -2.87
N TYR A 53 -13.64 0.98 -2.63
CA TYR A 53 -15.02 1.40 -2.41
C TYR A 53 -15.13 2.37 -1.23
N PHE A 54 -14.58 2.00 -0.07
CA PHE A 54 -14.68 2.84 1.13
C PHE A 54 -13.91 4.16 0.99
N ALA A 55 -12.71 4.13 0.40
CA ALA A 55 -11.94 5.34 0.13
C ALA A 55 -12.63 6.24 -0.91
N GLY A 56 -13.09 5.67 -2.03
CA GLY A 56 -13.83 6.38 -3.08
C GLY A 56 -15.16 6.95 -2.60
N SER A 57 -15.78 6.36 -1.56
CA SER A 57 -17.00 6.88 -0.96
C SER A 57 -16.81 8.02 0.03
N ALA A 58 -15.57 8.27 0.45
CA ALA A 58 -15.20 9.39 1.31
C ALA A 58 -15.06 10.69 0.49
N ALA A 59 -14.67 11.79 1.15
CA ALA A 59 -14.33 13.06 0.50
C ALA A 59 -15.42 13.68 -0.41
N GLY A 60 -16.69 13.36 -0.16
CA GLY A 60 -17.82 13.82 -0.98
C GLY A 60 -18.15 12.94 -2.19
N GLY A 61 -17.38 11.88 -2.46
CA GLY A 61 -17.67 10.94 -3.57
C GLY A 61 -18.93 10.10 -3.36
N GLY A 62 -19.34 9.87 -2.11
CA GLY A 62 -20.57 9.16 -1.76
C GLY A 62 -20.62 7.72 -2.32
N ARG A 63 -21.82 7.12 -2.39
CA ARG A 63 -21.95 5.73 -2.87
C ARG A 63 -21.45 5.56 -4.30
N LEU A 64 -21.71 6.54 -5.17
CA LEU A 64 -21.34 6.48 -6.58
C LEU A 64 -19.82 6.52 -6.77
N GLY A 65 -19.12 7.46 -6.12
CA GLY A 65 -17.65 7.54 -6.19
C GLY A 65 -16.97 6.28 -5.67
N GLY A 66 -17.53 5.66 -4.61
CA GLY A 66 -17.07 4.35 -4.14
C GLY A 66 -17.26 3.23 -5.16
N LEU A 67 -18.44 3.13 -5.78
CA LEU A 67 -18.71 2.12 -6.81
C LEU A 67 -17.81 2.30 -8.04
N VAL A 68 -17.58 3.54 -8.46
CA VAL A 68 -16.69 3.85 -9.59
C VAL A 68 -15.25 3.50 -9.25
N ALA A 69 -14.73 3.91 -8.08
CA ALA A 69 -13.38 3.53 -7.65
C ALA A 69 -13.18 2.02 -7.59
N ALA A 70 -14.14 1.28 -7.01
CA ALA A 70 -14.11 -0.18 -6.95
C ALA A 70 -14.14 -0.82 -8.34
N THR A 71 -14.95 -0.27 -9.26
CA THR A 71 -15.06 -0.76 -10.65
C THR A 71 -13.76 -0.50 -11.41
N LEU A 72 -13.18 0.69 -11.30
CA LEU A 72 -11.90 1.06 -11.90
C LEU A 72 -10.78 0.13 -11.42
N TRP A 73 -10.71 -0.14 -10.11
CA TRP A 73 -9.79 -1.13 -9.55
C TRP A 73 -10.04 -2.53 -10.13
N ALA A 74 -11.29 -3.00 -10.15
CA ALA A 74 -11.63 -4.34 -10.62
C ALA A 74 -11.24 -4.57 -12.09
N LEU A 75 -11.47 -3.57 -12.94
CA LEU A 75 -11.12 -3.64 -14.36
C LEU A 75 -9.60 -3.59 -14.57
N ALA A 76 -8.90 -2.68 -13.90
CA ALA A 76 -7.48 -2.47 -14.13
C ALA A 76 -6.59 -3.51 -13.44
N SER A 77 -6.97 -4.02 -12.28
CA SER A 77 -6.20 -5.08 -11.59
C SER A 77 -6.22 -6.41 -12.33
N GLY A 78 -7.23 -6.64 -13.19
CA GLY A 78 -7.31 -7.82 -14.05
C GLY A 78 -6.37 -7.79 -15.26
N ASP A 79 -5.72 -6.66 -15.54
CA ASP A 79 -4.76 -6.53 -16.64
C ASP A 79 -3.54 -7.45 -16.43
N LEU A 80 -3.20 -8.22 -17.46
CA LEU A 80 -2.13 -9.21 -17.38
C LEU A 80 -0.74 -8.56 -17.36
N ALA A 81 -0.57 -7.41 -18.00
CA ALA A 81 0.70 -6.73 -18.06
C ALA A 81 1.06 -6.09 -16.72
N ILE A 82 0.07 -5.56 -15.97
CA ILE A 82 0.32 -4.94 -14.66
C ILE A 82 0.45 -5.95 -13.51
N GLU A 83 0.08 -7.22 -13.75
CA GLU A 83 0.17 -8.32 -12.78
C GLU A 83 -0.62 -8.05 -11.48
N GLY A 84 -1.66 -7.20 -11.53
CA GLY A 84 -2.48 -6.79 -10.39
C GLY A 84 -3.36 -7.91 -9.80
N ASN A 85 -3.47 -9.01 -10.53
CA ASN A 85 -4.17 -10.23 -10.16
C ASN A 85 -3.22 -11.37 -9.75
N GLN A 86 -1.91 -11.14 -9.70
CA GLN A 86 -0.95 -12.15 -9.27
C GLN A 86 -0.64 -11.95 -7.78
N PRO A 87 -0.60 -13.01 -6.95
CA PRO A 87 -0.38 -12.89 -5.50
C PRO A 87 1.09 -12.61 -5.12
N ASN A 88 1.67 -11.60 -5.77
CA ASN A 88 2.91 -10.94 -5.38
C ASN A 88 2.70 -10.16 -4.07
N THR A 89 3.78 -9.63 -3.49
CA THR A 89 3.67 -8.83 -2.26
C THR A 89 2.76 -7.61 -2.42
N GLU A 90 2.76 -7.03 -3.61
CA GLU A 90 2.13 -5.75 -3.93
C GLU A 90 0.60 -5.79 -3.87
N VAL A 91 -0.04 -6.93 -4.15
CA VAL A 91 -1.51 -7.03 -4.00
C VAL A 91 -1.95 -6.94 -2.53
N PHE A 92 -1.12 -7.39 -1.60
CA PHE A 92 -1.39 -7.27 -0.17
C PHE A 92 -1.08 -5.86 0.35
N LEU A 93 -0.04 -5.21 -0.20
CA LEU A 93 0.22 -3.80 0.05
C LEU A 93 -0.98 -2.95 -0.39
N ASN A 94 -1.48 -3.19 -1.61
CA ASN A 94 -2.66 -2.51 -2.15
C ASN A 94 -3.85 -2.62 -1.20
N ALA A 95 -4.16 -3.82 -0.69
CA ALA A 95 -5.26 -4.01 0.24
C ALA A 95 -5.05 -3.22 1.56
N LEU A 96 -3.87 -3.34 2.17
CA LEU A 96 -3.59 -2.80 3.51
C LEU A 96 -3.39 -1.29 3.50
N LEU A 97 -2.60 -0.75 2.57
CA LEU A 97 -2.35 0.69 2.44
C LEU A 97 -3.64 1.43 2.08
N THR A 98 -4.42 0.88 1.14
CA THR A 98 -5.71 1.47 0.76
C THR A 98 -6.73 1.39 1.88
N SER A 99 -6.73 0.32 2.68
CA SER A 99 -7.59 0.22 3.87
C SER A 99 -7.23 1.29 4.91
N GLY A 100 -5.93 1.48 5.18
CA GLY A 100 -5.46 2.57 6.06
C GLY A 100 -5.86 3.95 5.52
N PHE A 101 -5.71 4.17 4.23
CA PHE A 101 -6.14 5.40 3.56
C PHE A 101 -7.67 5.61 3.64
N ALA A 102 -8.47 4.57 3.42
CA ALA A 102 -9.93 4.64 3.53
C ALA A 102 -10.38 5.03 4.95
N ILE A 103 -9.75 4.46 5.99
CA ILE A 103 -10.02 4.83 7.39
C ILE A 103 -9.64 6.29 7.64
N LEU A 104 -8.50 6.73 7.12
CA LEU A 104 -8.04 8.12 7.22
C LEU A 104 -9.04 9.09 6.58
N MET A 105 -9.53 8.79 5.36
CA MET A 105 -10.47 9.65 4.65
C MET A 105 -11.87 9.65 5.28
N ARG A 106 -12.33 8.53 5.83
CA ARG A 106 -13.65 8.50 6.50
C ARG A 106 -13.66 9.24 7.84
N ALA A 107 -12.49 9.52 8.40
CA ALA A 107 -12.34 10.36 9.57
C ALA A 107 -12.23 11.86 9.23
N GLU A 108 -12.28 12.27 7.96
CA GLU A 108 -11.92 13.62 7.49
C GLU A 108 -12.49 14.77 8.35
N ASN A 109 -13.77 14.77 8.71
CA ASN A 109 -14.37 15.88 9.46
C ASN A 109 -14.19 15.79 11.00
N ARG A 110 -13.42 14.81 11.47
CA ARG A 110 -13.17 14.54 12.89
C ARG A 110 -11.67 14.28 13.08
N ASN A 111 -11.20 14.42 14.31
CA ASN A 111 -9.87 13.88 14.61
C ASN A 111 -9.94 12.35 14.61
N LEU A 112 -8.90 11.65 14.15
CA LEU A 112 -8.82 10.20 14.28
C LEU A 112 -9.01 9.83 15.77
N GLY A 113 -9.94 8.94 16.06
CA GLY A 113 -10.05 8.34 17.39
C GLY A 113 -9.00 7.24 17.58
N LEU A 114 -8.79 6.81 18.83
CA LEU A 114 -7.85 5.73 19.17
C LEU A 114 -8.03 4.49 18.28
N ARG A 115 -9.29 4.02 18.13
CA ARG A 115 -9.60 2.85 17.29
C ARG A 115 -9.16 3.04 15.82
N ALA A 116 -9.35 4.22 15.26
CA ALA A 116 -8.96 4.51 13.88
C ALA A 116 -7.44 4.56 13.73
N ALA A 117 -6.74 5.22 14.66
CA ALA A 117 -5.28 5.25 14.69
C ALA A 117 -4.68 3.83 14.85
N LEU A 118 -5.29 2.99 15.70
CA LEU A 118 -4.87 1.60 15.87
C LEU A 118 -5.01 0.78 14.58
N LEU A 119 -6.15 0.89 13.91
CA LEU A 119 -6.41 0.14 12.67
C LEU A 119 -5.54 0.62 11.50
N ILE A 120 -5.29 1.94 11.39
CA ILE A 120 -4.35 2.49 10.41
C ILE A 120 -2.93 1.99 10.71
N GLY A 121 -2.49 2.10 11.96
CA GLY A 121 -1.17 1.63 12.38
C GLY A 121 -0.98 0.13 12.12
N LEU A 122 -1.98 -0.69 12.42
CA LEU A 122 -1.94 -2.13 12.13
C LEU A 122 -1.86 -2.40 10.62
N SER A 123 -2.67 -1.71 9.82
CA SER A 123 -2.67 -1.88 8.37
C SER A 123 -1.30 -1.54 7.77
N PHE A 124 -0.73 -0.40 8.15
CA PHE A 124 0.58 0.05 7.70
C PHE A 124 1.73 -0.84 8.21
N ALA A 125 1.66 -1.27 9.47
CA ALA A 125 2.64 -2.18 10.04
C ALA A 125 2.66 -3.52 9.29
N VAL A 126 1.50 -4.14 9.07
CA VAL A 126 1.41 -5.40 8.31
C VAL A 126 1.85 -5.20 6.86
N ALA A 127 1.50 -4.09 6.21
CA ALA A 127 1.98 -3.78 4.86
C ALA A 127 3.51 -3.75 4.80
N SER A 128 4.16 -3.14 5.79
CA SER A 128 5.62 -3.11 5.86
C SER A 128 6.25 -4.50 6.06
N LEU A 129 5.55 -5.43 6.72
CA LEU A 129 5.98 -6.82 6.88
C LEU A 129 5.80 -7.67 5.60
N TYR A 130 5.13 -7.15 4.56
CA TYR A 130 5.21 -7.72 3.21
C TYR A 130 6.35 -7.10 2.41
N LYS A 131 6.62 -5.80 2.59
CA LYS A 131 7.72 -5.11 1.93
C LYS A 131 8.10 -3.82 2.67
N ASN A 132 9.39 -3.67 2.98
CA ASN A 132 9.90 -2.54 3.76
C ASN A 132 9.56 -1.17 3.15
N ILE A 133 9.46 -1.09 1.82
CA ILE A 133 9.14 0.16 1.12
C ILE A 133 7.81 0.77 1.55
N ALA A 134 6.84 -0.05 2.01
CA ALA A 134 5.52 0.42 2.45
C ALA A 134 5.58 1.38 3.65
N VAL A 135 6.72 1.44 4.35
CA VAL A 135 6.99 2.45 5.39
C VAL A 135 6.94 3.86 4.83
N VAL A 136 7.26 4.08 3.55
CA VAL A 136 7.22 5.40 2.91
C VAL A 136 5.80 5.92 2.85
N GLU A 137 4.86 5.13 2.34
CA GLU A 137 3.44 5.45 2.27
C GLU A 137 2.87 5.69 3.67
N ALA A 138 3.19 4.81 4.62
CA ALA A 138 2.78 4.96 6.00
C ALA A 138 3.27 6.28 6.62
N ALA A 139 4.56 6.59 6.45
CA ALA A 139 5.18 7.78 7.01
C ALA A 139 4.65 9.06 6.37
N LEU A 140 4.59 9.12 5.04
CA LEU A 140 4.13 10.32 4.33
C LEU A 140 2.66 10.61 4.58
N LEU A 141 1.80 9.58 4.64
CA LEU A 141 0.38 9.76 4.99
C LEU A 141 0.20 10.22 6.45
N ALA A 142 0.96 9.64 7.39
CA ALA A 142 0.92 10.07 8.80
C ALA A 142 1.43 11.52 8.97
N LEU A 143 2.50 11.89 8.27
CA LEU A 143 3.04 13.25 8.26
C LEU A 143 2.07 14.24 7.64
N ALA A 144 1.43 13.89 6.51
CA ALA A 144 0.41 14.73 5.91
C ALA A 144 -0.77 14.91 6.87
N TYR A 145 -1.22 13.86 7.56
CA TYR A 145 -2.28 13.95 8.56
C TYR A 145 -1.92 14.91 9.71
N PHE A 146 -0.67 14.88 10.17
CA PHE A 146 -0.17 15.81 11.19
C PHE A 146 -0.06 17.25 10.68
N ALA A 147 0.38 17.43 9.44
CA ALA A 147 0.57 18.75 8.82
C ALA A 147 -0.77 19.43 8.47
N TRP A 148 -1.79 18.64 8.09
CA TRP A 148 -3.16 19.09 7.82
C TRP A 148 -4.18 18.43 8.77
N PRO A 149 -4.19 18.80 10.07
CA PRO A 149 -5.16 18.27 11.02
C PRO A 149 -6.56 18.85 10.74
N ALA A 150 -7.61 18.05 11.01
CA ALA A 150 -8.96 18.60 11.18
C ALA A 150 -8.97 19.46 12.46
N ALA A 151 -9.74 20.55 12.46
CA ALA A 151 -9.85 21.58 13.52
C ALA A 151 -9.19 21.32 14.91
N ASP A 152 -8.38 22.30 15.33
CA ASP A 152 -7.92 22.69 16.68
C ASP A 152 -7.21 21.74 17.64
N SER A 153 -6.66 20.61 17.21
CA SER A 153 -5.63 19.99 18.07
C SER A 153 -4.55 19.25 17.32
N ARG A 154 -3.52 20.00 16.87
CA ARG A 154 -2.21 19.44 16.49
C ARG A 154 -1.70 18.42 17.52
N LYS A 155 -2.01 18.61 18.81
CA LYS A 155 -1.69 17.65 19.88
C LYS A 155 -2.38 16.31 19.67
N LYS A 156 -3.68 16.28 19.38
CA LYS A 156 -4.39 15.02 19.09
C LYS A 156 -3.91 14.37 17.80
N ALA A 157 -3.61 15.17 16.78
CA ALA A 157 -3.01 14.66 15.55
C ALA A 157 -1.65 13.99 15.81
N LEU A 158 -0.79 14.65 16.60
CA LEU A 158 0.49 14.09 17.05
C LEU A 158 0.31 12.78 17.81
N VAL A 159 -0.62 12.70 18.76
CA VAL A 159 -0.91 11.47 19.51
C VAL A 159 -1.29 10.33 18.56
N ASN A 160 -2.13 10.58 17.56
CA ASN A 160 -2.50 9.54 16.59
C ASN A 160 -1.32 9.10 15.72
N VAL A 161 -0.46 10.03 15.29
CA VAL A 161 0.77 9.69 14.55
C VAL A 161 1.72 8.87 15.42
N VAL A 162 1.87 9.23 16.69
CA VAL A 162 2.66 8.45 17.65
C VAL A 162 2.08 7.05 17.83
N ILE A 163 0.76 6.90 17.95
CA ILE A 163 0.10 5.58 18.04
C ILE A 163 0.40 4.74 16.80
N ILE A 164 0.25 5.32 15.59
CA ILE A 164 0.55 4.64 14.32
C ILE A 164 2.01 4.18 14.28
N ALA A 165 2.94 5.08 14.65
CA ALA A 165 4.37 4.78 14.67
C ALA A 165 4.74 3.70 15.71
N VAL A 166 4.16 3.77 16.91
CA VAL A 166 4.36 2.78 17.98
C VAL A 166 3.88 1.40 17.54
N ILE A 167 2.73 1.29 16.86
CA ILE A 167 2.28 -0.01 16.34
C ILE A 167 3.27 -0.56 15.31
N GLY A 168 3.77 0.27 14.40
CA GLY A 168 4.81 -0.15 13.45
C GLY A 168 6.07 -0.65 14.16
N ALA A 169 6.56 0.11 15.15
CA ALA A 169 7.74 -0.25 15.93
C ALA A 169 7.52 -1.54 16.73
N LEU A 170 6.35 -1.72 17.36
CA LEU A 170 6.01 -2.93 18.10
C LEU A 170 5.91 -4.14 17.16
N ALA A 171 5.29 -4.01 15.99
CA ALA A 171 5.18 -5.10 15.03
C ALA A 171 6.56 -5.57 14.55
N TRP A 172 7.44 -4.65 14.13
CA TRP A 172 8.81 -5.01 13.75
C TRP A 172 9.62 -5.51 14.93
N GLY A 173 9.49 -4.90 16.11
CA GLY A 173 10.17 -5.33 17.34
C GLY A 173 9.82 -6.77 17.70
N LEU A 174 8.55 -7.17 17.54
CA LEU A 174 8.11 -8.56 17.72
C LEU A 174 8.75 -9.50 16.69
N VAL A 175 8.83 -9.10 15.42
CA VAL A 175 9.49 -9.90 14.38
C VAL A 175 10.99 -10.07 14.65
N PHE A 176 11.70 -8.98 14.97
CA PHE A 176 13.12 -9.04 15.33
C PHE A 176 13.34 -9.94 16.56
N THR A 177 12.51 -9.77 17.59
CA THR A 177 12.60 -10.57 18.82
C THR A 177 12.35 -12.05 18.52
N TYR A 178 11.36 -12.37 17.69
CA TYR A 178 11.08 -13.74 17.27
C TYR A 178 12.30 -14.39 16.60
N PHE A 179 12.90 -13.76 15.59
CA PHE A 179 14.06 -14.34 14.90
C PHE A 179 15.31 -14.37 15.78
N ALA A 180 15.50 -13.38 16.65
CA ALA A 180 16.60 -13.38 17.62
C ALA A 180 16.47 -14.53 18.63
N ALA A 181 15.28 -14.74 19.19
CA ALA A 181 15.01 -15.81 20.15
C ALA A 181 15.21 -17.21 19.55
N GLN A 182 15.02 -17.35 18.24
CA GLN A 182 15.24 -18.60 17.50
C GLN A 182 16.69 -18.79 17.01
N GLY A 183 17.63 -17.92 17.41
CA GLY A 183 19.03 -17.96 16.98
C GLY A 183 19.24 -17.53 15.51
N GLN A 184 18.24 -16.93 14.87
CA GLN A 184 18.21 -16.59 13.45
C GLN A 184 18.31 -15.08 13.19
N GLY A 185 18.47 -14.26 14.23
CA GLY A 185 18.42 -12.80 14.12
C GLY A 185 19.42 -12.22 13.10
N LYS A 186 20.63 -12.80 13.02
CA LYS A 186 21.64 -12.41 12.03
C LYS A 186 21.18 -12.73 10.60
N ALA A 187 20.76 -13.97 10.35
CA ALA A 187 20.29 -14.41 9.04
C ALA A 187 19.07 -13.61 8.57
N PHE A 188 18.12 -13.32 9.47
CA PHE A 188 16.98 -12.45 9.20
C PHE A 188 17.43 -11.04 8.80
N THR A 189 18.32 -10.42 9.59
CA THR A 189 18.79 -9.06 9.31
C THR A 189 19.54 -9.00 7.97
N GLU A 190 20.38 -9.99 7.70
CA GLU A 190 21.11 -10.11 6.45
C GLU A 190 20.17 -10.26 5.25
N ALA A 191 19.20 -11.16 5.32
CA ALA A 191 18.27 -11.41 4.22
C ALA A 191 17.32 -10.23 3.98
N VAL A 192 16.69 -9.70 5.04
CA VAL A 192 15.59 -8.73 4.91
C VAL A 192 16.08 -7.28 4.79
N PHE A 193 17.24 -6.94 5.35
CA PHE A 193 17.73 -5.56 5.35
C PHE A 193 19.02 -5.40 4.56
N THR A 194 20.07 -6.15 4.91
CA THR A 194 21.40 -5.99 4.28
C THR A 194 21.35 -6.32 2.79
N TYR A 195 20.74 -7.45 2.42
CA TYR A 195 20.60 -7.84 1.03
C TYR A 195 19.69 -6.87 0.27
N ASN A 196 18.58 -6.41 0.85
CA ASN A 196 17.71 -5.43 0.18
C ASN A 196 18.43 -4.10 -0.09
N ALA A 197 19.27 -3.63 0.83
CA ALA A 197 20.09 -2.43 0.63
C ALA A 197 21.09 -2.63 -0.52
N TYR A 198 21.76 -3.78 -0.57
CA TYR A 198 22.64 -4.14 -1.69
C TYR A 198 21.87 -4.26 -3.02
N TYR A 199 20.76 -4.99 -3.01
CA TYR A 199 19.93 -5.31 -4.17
C TYR A 199 19.33 -4.05 -4.83
N SER A 200 18.94 -3.08 -4.00
CA SER A 200 18.35 -1.81 -4.44
C SER A 200 19.39 -0.81 -4.93
N GLY A 201 20.66 -0.96 -4.54
CA GLY A 201 21.71 -0.03 -4.93
C GLY A 201 21.51 1.37 -4.34
N SER A 202 21.77 2.41 -5.14
CA SER A 202 21.73 3.80 -4.67
C SER A 202 20.32 4.40 -4.69
N ILE A 203 19.81 4.74 -3.51
CA ILE A 203 18.51 5.43 -3.35
C ILE A 203 18.43 6.70 -4.21
N TRP A 204 19.50 7.50 -4.24
CA TRP A 204 19.50 8.76 -4.99
C TRP A 204 19.44 8.54 -6.50
N GLN A 205 20.14 7.52 -7.02
CA GLN A 205 20.05 7.15 -8.43
C GLN A 205 18.64 6.64 -8.77
N ASN A 206 18.08 5.82 -7.88
CA ASN A 206 16.74 5.27 -8.03
C ASN A 206 15.66 6.37 -8.10
N LEU A 207 15.72 7.35 -7.21
CA LEU A 207 14.78 8.49 -7.23
C LEU A 207 14.98 9.39 -8.46
N GLY A 208 16.22 9.50 -8.95
CA GLY A 208 16.56 10.21 -10.19
C GLY A 208 15.88 9.64 -11.43
N HIS A 209 15.43 8.38 -11.41
CA HIS A 209 14.67 7.78 -12.52
C HIS A 209 13.30 8.40 -12.76
N THR A 210 12.82 9.28 -11.88
CA THR A 210 11.62 10.11 -12.12
C THR A 210 11.71 10.93 -13.40
N VAL A 211 12.91 11.40 -13.76
CA VAL A 211 13.14 12.34 -14.87
C VAL A 211 13.57 11.61 -16.16
N THR A 212 13.90 10.32 -16.07
CA THR A 212 14.32 9.52 -17.23
C THR A 212 13.12 8.90 -17.93
N TRP A 213 13.19 8.75 -19.27
CA TRP A 213 12.17 8.13 -20.11
C TRP A 213 11.63 6.83 -19.46
N PRO A 214 10.30 6.60 -19.46
CA PRO A 214 9.70 5.51 -18.70
C PRO A 214 10.33 4.17 -19.06
N ARG A 215 10.79 3.46 -18.03
CA ARG A 215 11.13 2.03 -18.09
C ARG A 215 9.88 1.15 -17.98
N VAL A 216 8.70 1.77 -18.05
CA VAL A 216 7.38 1.15 -18.03
C VAL A 216 7.08 0.63 -19.43
N SER A 217 6.60 -0.60 -19.54
CA SER A 217 6.15 -1.13 -20.83
C SER A 217 4.94 -0.34 -21.34
N ALA A 218 4.75 -0.30 -22.65
CA ALA A 218 3.58 0.33 -23.25
C ALA A 218 2.28 -0.29 -22.72
N ASP A 219 2.25 -1.61 -22.51
CA ASP A 219 1.07 -2.32 -22.02
C ASP A 219 0.67 -1.88 -20.60
N VAL A 220 1.64 -1.70 -19.70
CA VAL A 220 1.37 -1.16 -18.35
C VAL A 220 0.88 0.29 -18.42
N LEU A 221 1.42 1.09 -19.34
CA LEU A 221 0.93 2.45 -19.56
C LEU A 221 -0.51 2.47 -20.07
N VAL A 222 -0.90 1.55 -20.96
CA VAL A 222 -2.29 1.44 -21.45
C VAL A 222 -3.27 1.19 -20.30
N ALA A 223 -2.89 0.37 -19.31
CA ALA A 223 -3.71 0.13 -18.13
C ALA A 223 -3.79 1.36 -17.20
N LEU A 224 -2.68 2.09 -17.02
CA LEU A 224 -2.60 3.21 -16.07
C LEU A 224 -3.10 4.54 -16.63
N PHE A 225 -2.93 4.81 -17.92
CA PHE A 225 -3.14 6.14 -18.51
C PHE A 225 -4.59 6.63 -18.41
N PRO A 226 -5.63 5.81 -18.69
CA PRO A 226 -7.02 6.23 -18.52
C PRO A 226 -7.32 6.61 -17.06
N LEU A 227 -6.85 5.80 -16.12
CA LEU A 227 -7.00 6.07 -14.68
C LEU A 227 -6.26 7.35 -14.28
N ALA A 228 -5.05 7.57 -14.80
CA ALA A 228 -4.25 8.75 -14.55
C ALA A 228 -4.94 10.03 -15.05
N ILE A 229 -5.53 10.01 -16.24
CA ILE A 229 -6.29 11.15 -16.78
C ILE A 229 -7.49 11.48 -15.89
N LEU A 230 -8.31 10.47 -15.54
CA LEU A 230 -9.48 10.67 -14.70
C LEU A 230 -9.10 11.19 -13.30
N SER A 231 -8.08 10.58 -12.69
CA SER A 231 -7.57 11.00 -11.38
C SER A 231 -6.97 12.40 -11.41
N LEU A 232 -6.23 12.76 -12.47
CA LEU A 232 -5.64 14.08 -12.62
C LEU A 232 -6.72 15.14 -12.80
N ALA A 233 -7.68 14.91 -13.70
CA ALA A 233 -8.81 15.81 -13.91
C ALA A 233 -9.61 16.00 -12.61
N GLY A 234 -9.95 14.91 -11.92
CA GLY A 234 -10.60 14.95 -10.61
C GLY A 234 -9.80 15.73 -9.58
N THR A 235 -8.48 15.54 -9.53
CA THR A 235 -7.60 16.26 -8.60
C THR A 235 -7.56 17.75 -8.88
N ILE A 236 -7.44 18.15 -10.14
CA ILE A 236 -7.46 19.56 -10.54
C ILE A 236 -8.78 20.21 -10.14
N LEU A 237 -9.90 19.61 -10.53
CA LEU A 237 -11.24 20.11 -10.19
C LEU A 237 -11.46 20.13 -8.68
N GLY A 238 -11.01 19.10 -7.97
CA GLY A 238 -11.13 18.98 -6.53
C GLY A 238 -10.32 19.98 -5.72
N LEU A 239 -9.15 20.39 -6.21
CA LEU A 239 -8.35 21.43 -5.57
C LEU A 239 -8.89 22.85 -5.81
N ILE A 240 -9.55 23.06 -6.95
CA ILE A 240 -10.15 24.35 -7.33
C ILE A 240 -11.53 24.51 -6.67
N PHE A 241 -12.40 23.51 -6.80
CA PHE A 241 -13.83 23.59 -6.44
C PHE A 241 -14.22 22.76 -5.22
N GLY A 242 -13.44 21.74 -4.86
CA GLY A 242 -13.76 20.80 -3.78
C GLY A 242 -13.04 21.08 -2.45
N PRO A 243 -13.27 20.23 -1.42
CA PRO A 243 -12.51 20.27 -0.19
C PRO A 243 -11.06 19.85 -0.45
N ARG A 244 -10.12 20.79 -0.33
CA ARG A 244 -8.70 20.55 -0.70
C ARG A 244 -8.02 19.42 0.07
N ARG A 245 -8.40 19.20 1.33
CA ARG A 245 -7.69 18.31 2.25
C ARG A 245 -7.65 16.84 1.78
N PRO A 246 -8.75 16.18 1.40
CA PRO A 246 -8.71 14.81 0.88
C PRO A 246 -7.90 14.71 -0.41
N TRP A 247 -7.94 15.72 -1.29
CA TRP A 247 -7.11 15.76 -2.50
C TRP A 247 -5.61 15.90 -2.18
N ILE A 248 -5.24 16.65 -1.14
CA ILE A 248 -3.85 16.69 -0.63
C ILE A 248 -3.43 15.32 -0.11
N PHE A 249 -4.30 14.59 0.59
CA PHE A 249 -4.00 13.23 1.04
C PHE A 249 -3.87 12.24 -0.12
N LEU A 250 -4.73 12.34 -1.14
CA LEU A 250 -4.64 11.53 -2.35
C LEU A 250 -3.33 11.79 -3.10
N LEU A 251 -2.95 13.07 -3.26
CA LEU A 251 -1.65 13.46 -3.82
C LEU A 251 -0.49 12.93 -2.99
N THR A 252 -0.59 12.98 -1.67
CA THR A 252 0.42 12.40 -0.77
C THR A 252 0.52 10.89 -1.00
N PHE A 253 -0.61 10.19 -1.12
CA PHE A 253 -0.64 8.75 -1.37
C PHE A 253 0.00 8.41 -2.73
N ALA A 254 -0.32 9.18 -3.78
CA ALA A 254 0.26 9.05 -5.11
C ALA A 254 1.77 9.32 -5.12
N ILE A 255 2.24 10.39 -4.47
CA ILE A 255 3.67 10.71 -4.36
C ILE A 255 4.41 9.61 -3.59
N ALA A 256 3.84 9.15 -2.48
CA ALA A 256 4.45 8.09 -1.69
C ALA A 256 4.52 6.77 -2.47
N THR A 257 3.47 6.44 -3.21
CA THR A 257 3.43 5.31 -4.14
C THR A 257 4.53 5.41 -5.19
N HIS A 258 4.70 6.60 -5.80
CA HIS A 258 5.77 6.84 -6.77
C HIS A 258 7.16 6.57 -6.19
N ILE A 259 7.41 7.10 -4.99
CA ILE A 259 8.68 6.91 -4.28
C ILE A 259 8.88 5.42 -3.99
N ALA A 260 7.86 4.71 -3.50
CA ALA A 260 7.93 3.29 -3.19
C ALA A 260 8.23 2.43 -4.43
N VAL A 261 7.64 2.75 -5.58
CA VAL A 261 7.95 2.09 -6.87
C VAL A 261 9.40 2.30 -7.29
N LEU A 262 9.95 3.49 -7.03
CA LEU A 262 11.32 3.83 -7.42
C LEU A 262 12.38 3.22 -6.50
N LEU A 263 12.13 3.17 -5.18
CA LEU A 263 13.13 2.79 -4.17
C LEU A 263 13.89 1.48 -4.44
N PRO A 264 13.25 0.39 -4.91
CA PRO A 264 13.95 -0.85 -5.22
C PRO A 264 14.96 -0.74 -6.37
N GLY A 265 14.91 0.31 -7.20
CA GLY A 265 15.77 0.46 -8.39
C GLY A 265 15.49 -0.58 -9.49
N ARG A 266 14.40 -1.34 -9.36
CA ARG A 266 13.91 -2.32 -10.32
C ARG A 266 12.53 -1.90 -10.77
N PHE A 267 12.24 -2.07 -12.05
CA PHE A 267 11.03 -1.54 -12.68
C PHE A 267 10.15 -2.67 -13.18
N PHE A 268 9.85 -3.62 -12.29
CA PHE A 268 8.97 -4.74 -12.63
C PHE A 268 7.52 -4.26 -12.78
N PRO A 269 6.74 -4.87 -13.68
CA PRO A 269 5.36 -4.47 -13.91
C PRO A 269 4.51 -4.48 -12.64
N HIS A 270 4.63 -5.51 -11.79
CA HIS A 270 3.89 -5.59 -10.52
C HIS A 270 4.25 -4.50 -9.50
N TYR A 271 5.28 -3.68 -9.68
CA TYR A 271 5.46 -2.51 -8.79
C TYR A 271 4.48 -1.40 -9.17
N TYR A 272 4.17 -1.28 -10.46
CA TYR A 272 3.27 -0.25 -10.95
C TYR A 272 1.81 -0.51 -10.62
N GLN A 273 1.40 -1.73 -10.23
CA GLN A 273 0.06 -1.94 -9.68
C GLN A 273 -0.19 -1.19 -8.36
N LEU A 274 0.85 -0.71 -7.66
CA LEU A 274 0.67 0.16 -6.49
C LEU A 274 -0.01 1.50 -6.86
N TRP A 275 0.07 1.92 -8.12
CA TRP A 275 -0.64 3.09 -8.62
C TRP A 275 -2.14 2.88 -8.81
N LEU A 276 -2.60 1.63 -8.91
CA LEU A 276 -4.01 1.37 -9.21
C LEU A 276 -4.96 1.91 -8.14
N PRO A 277 -4.76 1.68 -6.82
CA PRO A 277 -5.67 2.23 -5.82
C PRO A 277 -5.74 3.77 -5.80
N PRO A 278 -4.64 4.54 -5.71
CA PRO A 278 -4.75 6.00 -5.68
C PRO A 278 -5.38 6.57 -6.96
N LEU A 279 -5.08 6.02 -8.14
CA LEU A 279 -5.69 6.49 -9.37
C LEU A 279 -7.18 6.11 -9.47
N ALA A 280 -7.56 4.90 -9.05
CA ALA A 280 -8.95 4.47 -9.02
C ALA A 280 -9.78 5.32 -8.05
N ILE A 281 -9.23 5.66 -6.87
CA ILE A 281 -9.88 6.54 -5.90
C ILE A 281 -10.07 7.94 -6.47
N GLY A 282 -9.02 8.53 -7.07
CA GLY A 282 -9.12 9.84 -7.71
C GLY A 282 -10.12 9.87 -8.86
N GLY A 283 -10.16 8.83 -9.69
CA GLY A 283 -11.18 8.65 -10.72
C GLY A 283 -12.59 8.52 -10.13
N GLY A 284 -12.76 7.80 -9.03
CA GLY A 284 -14.04 7.70 -8.33
C GLY A 284 -14.53 9.05 -7.77
N TRP A 285 -13.64 9.81 -7.14
CA TRP A 285 -13.96 11.16 -6.65
C TRP A 285 -14.24 12.16 -7.77
N SER A 286 -13.67 11.98 -8.97
CA SER A 286 -13.92 12.89 -10.09
C SER A 286 -15.41 12.98 -10.48
N VAL A 287 -16.18 11.92 -10.20
CA VAL A 287 -17.62 11.83 -10.51
C VAL A 287 -18.46 12.83 -9.72
N SER A 288 -17.97 13.35 -8.58
CA SER A 288 -18.69 14.40 -7.86
C SER A 288 -18.72 15.75 -8.58
N PHE A 289 -17.98 15.88 -9.70
CA PHE A 289 -17.92 17.09 -10.53
C PHE A 289 -18.61 16.93 -11.89
N LEU A 290 -19.24 15.78 -12.15
CA LEU A 290 -20.07 15.52 -13.32
C LEU A 290 -21.55 15.75 -12.97
#